data_AF-A0A1U9XBV8-F1
#
_entry.id   AF-A0A1U9XBV8-F1
#
_cell.length_a   1.000
_cell.length_b   1.000
_cell.length_c   1.000
_cell.angle_alpha   90.00
_cell.angle_beta   90.00
_cell.angle_gamma   90.00
#
_symmetry.space_group_name_H-M   'P 1'
#
loop_
_entity.id
_entity.type
_entity.pdbx_description
1 polymer ?
#
loop_
_entity_poly.entity_id
_entity_poly.type
_entity_poly.pdbx_seq_one_letter_code
_entity_poly.pdbx_strand_id
1 'polypeptide(L)'
;VNVKETGRILLVDYSDIDNLRITTLDAARFLHDGGWDVTKRYFLTAANQSDKIAVVDSQEQRMVGLIDVDKIPHPGRGANFVHPEYGPVWGTSALGNDKITLIGTDPEGHPDQAWKVVEVLHGQGGGSLLIKTHPKS
;
A
#
# COMPACT_ATOMS: atom_id res chain seq x y z
N VAL A 1 9.62 7.18 -5.27
CA VAL A 1 10.66 6.18 -5.61
C VAL A 1 10.92 5.33 -4.38
N ASN A 2 10.86 4.00 -4.51
CA ASN A 2 11.20 3.08 -3.43
C ASN A 2 12.69 2.75 -3.50
N VAL A 3 13.44 3.02 -2.42
CA VAL A 3 14.84 2.62 -2.24
C VAL A 3 14.83 1.37 -1.36
N LYS A 4 14.84 0.22 -2.03
CA LYS A 4 14.47 -1.09 -1.47
C LYS A 4 15.27 -1.49 -0.24
N GLU A 5 16.58 -1.59 -0.34
CA GLU A 5 17.43 -2.19 0.69
C GLU A 5 17.54 -1.33 1.96
N THR A 6 17.49 0.00 1.79
CA THR A 6 17.53 0.98 2.88
C THR A 6 16.15 1.27 3.47
N GLY A 7 15.07 0.84 2.81
CA GLY A 7 13.71 1.03 3.28
C GLY A 7 13.26 2.49 3.25
N ARG A 8 13.71 3.26 2.25
CA ARG A 8 13.37 4.68 2.10
C ARG A 8 12.42 4.91 0.94
N ILE A 9 11.46 5.81 1.13
CA ILE A 9 10.62 6.32 0.05
C ILE A 9 11.04 7.75 -0.25
N LEU A 10 11.38 8.03 -1.50
CA LEU A 10 11.72 9.37 -1.97
C LEU A 10 10.56 9.96 -2.75
N LEU A 11 10.06 11.11 -2.29
CA LEU A 11 9.19 11.97 -3.07
C LEU A 11 10.08 12.97 -3.78
N VAL A 12 10.23 12.81 -5.09
CA VAL A 12 11.12 13.60 -5.92
C VAL A 12 10.29 14.66 -6.63
N ASP A 13 10.55 15.92 -6.32
CA ASP A 13 10.00 17.05 -7.03
C ASP A 13 10.83 17.28 -8.29
N TYR A 14 10.22 17.03 -9.44
CA TYR A 14 10.85 17.14 -10.76
C TYR A 14 10.46 18.42 -11.51
N SER A 15 9.90 19.42 -10.81
CA SER A 15 9.57 20.72 -11.41
C SER A 15 10.83 21.52 -11.82
N ASP A 16 11.94 21.30 -11.12
CA ASP A 16 13.28 21.81 -11.44
C ASP A 16 14.29 20.67 -11.31
N ILE A 17 14.77 20.17 -12.45
CA ILE A 17 15.70 19.02 -12.51
C ILE A 17 17.13 19.45 -12.20
N ASP A 18 17.46 20.73 -12.35
CA ASP A 18 18.78 21.26 -12.02
C ASP A 18 18.92 21.47 -10.50
N ASN A 19 17.82 21.77 -9.80
CA ASN A 19 17.76 21.98 -8.36
C ASN A 19 16.74 21.04 -7.66
N LEU A 20 16.92 19.73 -7.82
CA LEU A 20 15.99 18.73 -7.29
C LEU A 20 15.70 18.88 -5.79
N ARG A 21 14.41 18.99 -5.46
CA ARG A 21 13.93 18.86 -4.09
C ARG A 21 13.46 17.43 -3.84
N ILE A 22 13.98 16.80 -2.78
CA ILE A 22 13.64 15.42 -2.42
C ILE A 22 13.22 15.36 -0.96
N THR A 23 12.01 14.88 -0.72
CA THR A 23 11.56 14.48 0.63
C THR A 23 11.87 13.01 0.81
N THR A 24 12.71 12.69 1.79
CA THR A 24 13.09 11.30 2.13
C THR A 24 12.31 10.84 3.34
N LEU A 25 11.58 9.74 3.19
CA LEU A 25 10.78 9.13 4.26
C LEU A 25 11.39 7.79 4.66
N ASP A 26 11.56 7.58 5.96
CA ASP A 26 11.93 6.29 6.52
C ASP A 26 10.67 5.41 6.61
N ALA A 27 10.73 4.24 5.96
CA ALA A 27 9.64 3.27 5.93
C ALA A 27 10.13 1.93 6.53
N ALA A 28 10.16 0.87 5.72
CA ALA A 28 10.66 -0.45 6.12
C ALA A 28 11.53 -1.02 5.00
N ARG A 29 12.53 -1.83 5.35
CA ARG A 29 13.44 -2.44 4.38
C ARG A 29 12.67 -3.38 3.44
N PHE A 30 13.26 -3.60 2.26
CA PHE A 30 12.70 -4.47 1.22
C PHE A 30 11.41 -3.94 0.58
N LEU A 31 11.32 -2.61 0.43
CA LEU A 31 10.27 -2.00 -0.39
C LEU A 31 10.29 -2.57 -1.81
N HIS A 32 9.12 -2.87 -2.33
CA HIS A 32 8.97 -3.51 -3.62
C HIS A 32 7.94 -2.76 -4.46
N ASP A 33 6.78 -3.35 -4.64
CA ASP A 33 5.66 -2.88 -5.43
C ASP A 33 4.57 -2.25 -4.55
N GLY A 34 3.62 -1.58 -5.19
CA GLY A 34 2.61 -0.77 -4.53
C GLY A 34 1.77 0.02 -5.51
N GLY A 35 0.72 0.62 -5.00
CA GLY A 35 -0.18 1.44 -5.80
C GLY A 35 -0.88 2.49 -4.98
N TRP A 36 -1.53 3.38 -5.72
CA TRP A 36 -2.36 4.41 -5.14
C TRP A 36 -3.68 3.84 -4.65
N ASP A 37 -4.18 4.42 -3.57
CA ASP A 37 -5.57 4.30 -3.17
C ASP A 37 -6.52 4.81 -4.28
N VAL A 38 -7.83 4.74 -4.03
CA VAL A 38 -8.84 5.16 -5.01
C VAL A 38 -8.80 6.67 -5.27
N THR A 39 -8.44 7.48 -4.27
CA THR A 39 -8.39 8.95 -4.36
C THR A 39 -7.12 9.48 -5.02
N LYS A 40 -6.09 8.62 -5.18
CA LYS A 40 -4.75 9.01 -5.67
C LYS A 40 -4.00 9.96 -4.76
N ARG A 41 -4.34 9.97 -3.47
CA ARG A 41 -3.61 10.72 -2.45
C ARG A 41 -2.61 9.86 -1.70
N TYR A 42 -2.98 8.62 -1.38
CA TYR A 42 -2.18 7.75 -0.54
C TYR A 42 -1.50 6.67 -1.36
N PHE A 43 -0.18 6.54 -1.18
CA PHE A 43 0.59 5.48 -1.82
C PHE A 43 0.80 4.35 -0.81
N LEU A 44 0.30 3.15 -1.16
CA LEU A 44 0.45 1.94 -0.36
C LEU A 44 1.46 1.02 -1.05
N THR A 45 2.52 0.62 -0.35
CA THR A 45 3.58 -0.21 -0.92
C THR A 45 4.06 -1.29 0.03
N ALA A 46 4.33 -2.48 -0.52
CA ALA A 46 4.81 -3.62 0.22
C ALA A 46 6.31 -3.48 0.55
N ALA A 47 6.63 -3.60 1.83
CA ALA A 47 7.94 -3.95 2.34
C ALA A 47 7.97 -5.47 2.55
N ASN A 48 8.13 -6.21 1.45
CA ASN A 48 7.64 -7.59 1.38
C ASN A 48 8.36 -8.57 2.33
N GLN A 49 9.70 -8.55 2.39
CA GLN A 49 10.49 -9.35 3.33
C GLN A 49 10.50 -8.77 4.75
N SER A 50 9.66 -7.77 5.03
CA SER A 50 9.39 -7.23 6.36
C SER A 50 7.92 -7.38 6.75
N ASP A 51 7.10 -8.07 5.94
CA ASP A 51 5.70 -8.37 6.20
C ASP A 51 4.85 -7.12 6.53
N LYS A 52 5.13 -6.01 5.83
CA LYS A 52 4.49 -4.71 6.07
C LYS A 52 3.99 -4.05 4.81
N ILE A 53 2.93 -3.25 4.94
CA ILE A 53 2.49 -2.25 3.97
C ILE A 53 2.81 -0.86 4.51
N ALA A 54 3.66 -0.12 3.81
CA ALA A 54 3.94 1.28 4.08
C ALA A 54 2.89 2.16 3.40
N VAL A 55 2.38 3.14 4.15
CA VAL A 55 1.41 4.13 3.66
C VAL A 55 2.02 5.52 3.71
N VAL A 56 1.99 6.22 2.57
CA VAL A 56 2.49 7.59 2.41
C VAL A 56 1.35 8.50 2.01
N ASP A 57 1.21 9.64 2.69
CA ASP A 57 0.38 10.75 2.23
C ASP A 57 1.23 11.58 1.24
N SER A 58 0.89 11.52 -0.06
CA SER A 58 1.66 12.23 -1.08
C SER A 58 1.40 13.73 -1.08
N GLN A 59 0.25 14.17 -0.57
CA GLN A 59 -0.12 15.57 -0.49
C GLN A 59 0.64 16.25 0.66
N GLU A 60 0.64 15.62 1.83
CA GLU A 60 1.35 16.11 3.02
C GLU A 60 2.83 15.68 3.06
N GLN A 61 3.26 14.90 2.07
CA GLN A 61 4.63 14.40 1.92
C GLN A 61 5.18 13.71 3.18
N ARG A 62 4.38 12.85 3.83
CA ARG A 62 4.75 12.20 5.10
C ARG A 62 4.33 10.74 5.16
N MET A 63 4.98 9.98 6.04
CA MET A 63 4.49 8.66 6.43
C MET A 63 3.17 8.79 7.18
N VAL A 64 2.23 7.91 6.84
CA VAL A 64 0.97 7.72 7.58
C VAL A 64 1.12 6.57 8.56
N GLY A 65 1.70 5.45 8.10
CA GLY A 65 1.90 4.29 8.96
C GLY A 65 2.60 3.13 8.26
N LEU A 66 2.94 2.13 9.07
CA LEU A 66 3.41 0.81 8.64
C LEU A 66 2.42 -0.21 9.19
N ILE A 67 1.73 -0.91 8.29
CA ILE A 67 0.67 -1.86 8.63
C ILE A 67 1.25 -3.27 8.53
N ASP A 68 1.14 -4.04 9.60
CA ASP A 68 1.53 -5.45 9.60
C ASP A 68 0.54 -6.28 8.78
N VAL A 69 1.08 -7.15 7.93
CA VAL A 69 0.33 -8.11 7.12
C VAL A 69 1.00 -9.48 7.17
N ASP A 70 0.33 -10.52 6.70
CA ASP A 70 0.88 -11.87 6.80
C ASP A 70 1.78 -12.22 5.61
N LYS A 71 3.05 -12.50 5.91
CA LYS A 71 4.08 -13.17 5.10
C LYS A 71 4.14 -12.84 3.59
N ILE A 72 5.08 -11.98 3.22
CA ILE A 72 5.46 -11.61 1.86
C ILE A 72 4.25 -11.11 1.03
N PRO A 73 3.69 -9.93 1.38
CA PRO A 73 2.68 -9.29 0.55
C PRO A 73 3.23 -9.00 -0.85
N HIS A 74 2.41 -9.25 -1.87
CA HIS A 74 2.76 -9.02 -3.27
C HIS A 74 1.55 -8.45 -4.03
N PRO A 75 1.33 -7.13 -3.97
CA PRO A 75 0.13 -6.50 -4.52
C PRO A 75 0.13 -6.27 -6.03
N GLY A 76 1.30 -6.20 -6.67
CA GLY A 76 1.44 -5.42 -7.89
C GLY A 76 1.11 -3.95 -7.60
N ARG A 77 0.00 -3.45 -8.18
CA ARG A 77 -0.57 -2.12 -7.82
C ARG A 77 -1.69 -2.22 -6.78
N GLY A 78 -2.05 -3.44 -6.40
CA GLY A 78 -3.21 -3.75 -5.57
C GLY A 78 -4.54 -3.53 -6.27
N ALA A 79 -5.61 -3.70 -5.51
CA ALA A 79 -6.99 -3.59 -5.97
C ALA A 79 -7.78 -2.65 -5.06
N ASN A 80 -8.39 -1.61 -5.63
CA ASN A 80 -9.23 -0.66 -4.90
C ASN A 80 -10.71 -0.97 -5.17
N PHE A 81 -11.53 -1.02 -4.12
CA PHE A 81 -12.99 -1.14 -4.22
C PHE A 81 -13.67 -0.62 -2.95
N VAL A 82 -14.99 -0.46 -2.98
CA VAL A 82 -15.78 -0.09 -1.81
C VAL A 82 -16.29 -1.38 -1.15
N HIS A 83 -15.82 -1.66 0.06
CA HIS A 83 -16.34 -2.75 0.87
C HIS A 83 -17.70 -2.34 1.44
N PRO A 84 -18.73 -3.21 1.41
CA PRO A 84 -20.08 -2.87 1.90
C PRO A 84 -20.12 -2.40 3.37
N GLU A 85 -19.23 -2.92 4.20
CA GLU A 85 -19.18 -2.60 5.64
C GLU A 85 -18.07 -1.60 6.01
N TYR A 86 -16.94 -1.62 5.32
CA TYR A 86 -15.73 -0.90 5.73
C TYR A 86 -15.41 0.33 4.86
N GLY A 87 -16.23 0.61 3.85
CA GLY A 87 -15.98 1.70 2.92
C GLY A 87 -14.81 1.42 1.97
N PRO A 88 -14.12 2.45 1.47
CA PRO A 88 -13.00 2.31 0.53
C PRO A 88 -11.83 1.51 1.11
N VAL A 89 -11.49 0.41 0.43
CA VAL A 89 -10.36 -0.46 0.78
C VAL A 89 -9.39 -0.65 -0.38
N TRP A 90 -8.13 -0.92 -0.03
CA TRP A 90 -7.09 -1.39 -0.93
C TRP A 90 -6.66 -2.81 -0.52
N GLY A 91 -6.60 -3.71 -1.49
CA GLY A 91 -6.28 -5.12 -1.29
C GLY A 91 -4.90 -5.52 -1.82
N THR A 92 -4.23 -6.41 -1.09
CA THR A 92 -3.02 -7.13 -1.52
C THR A 92 -3.19 -8.63 -1.36
N SER A 93 -2.72 -9.40 -2.34
CA SER A 93 -2.45 -10.83 -2.16
C SER A 93 -1.08 -11.06 -1.52
N ALA A 94 -0.76 -12.31 -1.19
CA ALA A 94 0.55 -12.70 -0.67
C ALA A 94 1.20 -13.80 -1.51
N LEU A 95 2.53 -13.76 -1.58
CA LEU A 95 3.33 -14.84 -2.16
C LEU A 95 3.52 -15.98 -1.15
N GLY A 96 3.61 -15.65 0.14
CA GLY A 96 4.00 -16.58 1.20
C GLY A 96 2.86 -17.43 1.80
N ASN A 97 1.60 -17.12 1.47
CA ASN A 97 0.38 -17.77 1.98
C ASN A 97 -0.80 -17.50 1.03
N ASP A 98 -1.97 -18.03 1.38
CA ASP A 98 -3.22 -17.91 0.63
C ASP A 98 -4.03 -16.63 0.90
N LYS A 99 -3.54 -15.72 1.73
CA LYS A 99 -4.32 -14.60 2.22
C LYS A 99 -4.40 -13.46 1.20
N ILE A 100 -5.56 -12.79 1.21
CA ILE A 100 -5.80 -11.50 0.58
C ILE A 100 -6.17 -10.53 1.69
N THR A 101 -5.29 -9.56 1.95
CA THR A 101 -5.44 -8.60 3.05
C THR A 101 -6.07 -7.32 2.53
N LEU A 102 -7.16 -6.87 3.16
CA LEU A 102 -7.85 -5.62 2.86
C LEU A 102 -7.52 -4.56 3.90
N ILE A 103 -7.12 -3.37 3.43
CA ILE A 103 -6.74 -2.23 4.26
C ILE A 103 -7.71 -1.08 4.01
N GLY A 104 -8.25 -0.47 5.06
CA GLY A 104 -9.08 0.72 4.97
C GLY A 104 -8.28 1.95 4.51
N THR A 105 -8.83 2.74 3.59
CA THR A 105 -8.09 3.84 2.92
C THR A 105 -8.77 5.21 3.00
N ASP A 106 -9.85 5.33 3.77
CA ASP A 106 -10.65 6.54 3.86
C ASP A 106 -10.63 7.14 5.28
N PRO A 107 -9.62 7.95 5.63
CA PRO A 107 -9.52 8.57 6.95
C PRO A 107 -10.58 9.66 7.22
N GLU A 108 -11.29 10.14 6.21
CA GLU A 108 -12.31 11.19 6.38
C GLU A 108 -13.70 10.59 6.60
N GLY A 109 -14.12 9.64 5.77
CA GLY A 109 -15.43 9.00 5.87
C GLY A 109 -15.45 7.76 6.78
N HIS A 110 -14.32 7.06 6.93
CA HIS A 110 -14.19 5.81 7.68
C HIS A 110 -12.95 5.82 8.61
N PRO A 111 -12.85 6.81 9.53
CA PRO A 111 -11.64 7.03 10.33
C PRO A 111 -11.28 5.85 11.23
N ASP A 112 -12.26 5.08 11.72
CA ASP A 112 -12.02 3.93 12.58
C ASP A 112 -11.34 2.77 11.83
N GLN A 113 -11.52 2.70 10.51
CA GLN A 113 -11.04 1.65 9.61
C GLN A 113 -9.74 2.05 8.91
N ALA A 114 -9.49 3.35 8.77
CA ALA A 114 -8.37 3.88 8.02
C ALA A 114 -7.03 3.35 8.54
N TRP A 115 -6.20 2.87 7.61
CA TRP A 115 -4.85 2.38 7.86
C TRP A 115 -4.77 1.15 8.78
N LYS A 116 -5.84 0.36 8.82
CA LYS A 116 -5.90 -0.93 9.52
C LYS A 116 -6.25 -2.04 8.55
N VAL A 117 -5.80 -3.25 8.85
CA VAL A 117 -6.34 -4.46 8.23
C VAL A 117 -7.78 -4.61 8.71
N VAL A 118 -8.74 -4.48 7.80
CA VAL A 118 -10.18 -4.57 8.11
C VAL A 118 -10.72 -5.98 7.88
N GLU A 119 -10.12 -6.72 6.95
CA GLU A 119 -10.52 -8.09 6.64
C GLU A 119 -9.37 -8.85 5.99
N VAL A 120 -9.37 -10.17 6.20
CA VAL A 120 -8.48 -11.10 5.52
C VAL A 120 -9.34 -12.16 4.83
N LEU A 121 -9.30 -12.16 3.50
CA LEU A 121 -9.93 -13.18 2.66
C LEU A 121 -8.92 -14.29 2.34
N HIS A 122 -9.41 -15.42 1.84
CA HIS A 122 -8.59 -16.55 1.42
C HIS A 122 -8.73 -16.80 -0.08
N GLY A 123 -7.60 -16.77 -0.78
CA GLY A 123 -7.46 -17.13 -2.19
C GLY A 123 -7.24 -18.64 -2.37
N GLN A 124 -6.68 -19.02 -3.52
CA GLN A 124 -6.50 -20.43 -3.89
C GLN A 124 -5.30 -21.11 -3.19
N GLY A 125 -4.35 -20.34 -2.66
CA GLY A 125 -3.09 -20.85 -2.13
C GLY A 125 -1.98 -19.79 -2.16
N GLY A 126 -0.79 -20.19 -1.70
CA GLY A 126 0.42 -19.38 -1.83
C GLY A 126 0.88 -19.20 -3.28
N GLY A 127 1.80 -18.25 -3.50
CA GLY A 127 2.37 -17.95 -4.82
C GLY A 127 1.61 -16.89 -5.62
N SER A 128 0.64 -16.19 -5.02
CA SER A 128 -0.07 -15.12 -5.72
C SER A 128 0.83 -13.91 -5.96
N LEU A 129 0.80 -13.41 -7.20
CA LEU A 129 1.60 -12.25 -7.63
C LEU A 129 0.77 -10.99 -7.84
N LEU A 130 -0.52 -11.14 -8.16
CA LEU A 130 -1.37 -10.03 -8.59
C LEU A 130 -2.79 -10.22 -8.07
N ILE A 131 -3.39 -9.09 -7.68
CA ILE A 131 -4.82 -8.96 -7.42
C ILE A 131 -5.38 -7.84 -8.30
N LYS A 132 -6.64 -7.96 -8.73
CA LYS A 132 -7.25 -6.97 -9.62
C LYS A 132 -8.75 -6.84 -9.40
N THR A 133 -9.25 -5.63 -9.62
CA THR A 133 -10.67 -5.30 -9.75
C THR A 133 -10.84 -4.10 -10.70
N HIS A 134 -12.08 -3.68 -10.93
CA HIS A 134 -12.44 -2.47 -11.67
C HIS A 134 -13.77 -1.89 -11.11
N PRO A 135 -13.99 -0.56 -11.12
CA PRO A 135 -15.23 0.07 -10.65
C PRO A 135 -16.54 -0.32 -11.38
N LYS A 136 -16.47 -1.17 -12.41
CA LYS A 136 -17.61 -1.63 -13.22
C LYS A 136 -17.67 -3.16 -13.31
N SER A 137 -16.91 -3.85 -12.48
CA SER A 137 -16.95 -5.31 -12.36
C SER A 137 -18.09 -5.73 -11.44
#